data_AF-A0A930X083-F1
#
_entry.id   AF-A0A930X083-F1
#
_cell.length_a   1.000
_cell.length_b   1.000
_cell.length_c   1.000
_cell.angle_alpha   90.00
_cell.angle_beta   90.00
_cell.angle_gamma   90.00
#
_symmetry.space_group_name_H-M   'P 1'
#
loop_
_entity.id
_entity.type
_entity.pdbx_description
1 polymer ?
#
loop_
_entity_poly.entity_id
_entity_poly.type
_entity_poly.pdbx_seq_one_letter_code
_entity_poly.pdbx_strand_id
1 'polypeptide(L)'
;MSSDSLRTAVEAYGSAIATFQAAPAPETVLGLLAARDRIEALNADQSELPDPATLLQILSLDEQVRGLAGKIHSTVNLEAWQASFQPPETAWWWWLSKPVHRYDRYDWVWSTFTLATLAASASLVVEICSKFLTGAGPGLFGSFAVIGQS
;
A
#
# COMPACT_ATOMS: atom_id res chain seq x y z
N MET A 1 16.86 31.39 14.99
CA MET A 1 15.67 31.82 14.19
C MET A 1 15.18 30.73 13.24
N SER A 2 16.05 29.82 12.78
CA SER A 2 15.69 28.78 11.81
C SER A 2 14.76 27.68 12.34
N SER A 3 14.94 27.21 13.58
CA SER A 3 14.13 26.11 14.13
C SER A 3 12.66 26.47 14.34
N ASP A 4 12.37 27.71 14.74
CA ASP A 4 10.98 28.18 14.92
C ASP A 4 10.27 28.34 13.57
N SER A 5 11.00 28.80 12.55
CA SER A 5 10.49 28.91 11.18
C SER A 5 10.17 27.55 10.58
N LEU A 6 11.00 26.53 10.84
CA LEU A 6 10.73 25.15 10.41
C LEU A 6 9.47 24.60 11.08
N ARG A 7 9.33 24.77 12.41
CA ARG A 7 8.15 24.32 13.14
C ARG A 7 6.85 24.94 12.59
N THR A 8 6.84 26.25 12.35
CA THR A 8 5.70 26.92 11.72
C THR A 8 5.41 26.38 10.31
N ALA A 9 6.44 26.05 9.53
CA ALA A 9 6.24 25.44 8.20
C ALA A 9 5.65 24.02 8.30
N VAL A 10 6.03 23.23 9.30
CA VAL A 10 5.45 21.90 9.56
C VAL A 10 3.99 22.00 9.98
N GLU A 11 3.64 22.95 10.83
CA GLU A 11 2.24 23.22 11.21
C GLU A 11 1.40 23.66 9.99
N ALA A 12 1.94 24.54 9.15
CA ALA A 12 1.30 24.97 7.91
C ALA A 12 1.08 23.81 6.94
N TYR A 13 2.04 22.88 6.83
CA TYR A 13 1.92 21.68 6.03
C TYR A 13 0.79 20.76 6.54
N GLY A 14 0.70 20.56 7.85
CA GLY A 14 -0.44 19.83 8.45
C GLY A 14 -1.79 20.48 8.15
N SER A 15 -1.86 21.82 8.22
CA SER A 15 -3.07 22.57 7.87
C SER A 15 -3.44 22.45 6.38
N ALA A 16 -2.45 22.47 5.48
CA ALA A 16 -2.65 22.28 4.05
C ALA A 16 -3.19 20.87 3.73
N ILE A 17 -2.68 19.83 4.40
CA ILE A 17 -3.19 18.47 4.30
C ILE A 17 -4.65 18.39 4.75
N ALA A 18 -4.99 18.97 5.91
CA ALA A 18 -6.37 18.99 6.40
C ALA A 18 -7.31 19.73 5.45
N THR A 19 -6.86 20.86 4.89
CA THR A 19 -7.63 21.66 3.91
C THR A 19 -7.91 20.86 2.64
N PHE A 20 -6.90 20.18 2.08
CA PHE A 20 -7.07 19.30 0.92
C PHE A 20 -7.98 18.11 1.22
N GLN A 21 -7.88 17.51 2.40
CA GLN A 21 -8.75 16.40 2.80
C GLN A 21 -10.23 16.83 2.86
N ALA A 22 -10.51 18.01 3.43
CA ALA A 22 -11.85 18.57 3.55
C ALA A 22 -12.42 19.02 2.20
N ALA A 23 -11.63 19.70 1.38
CA ALA A 23 -12.03 20.25 0.08
C ALA A 23 -10.94 20.01 -0.98
N PRO A 24 -10.98 18.86 -1.68
CA PRO A 24 -10.01 18.53 -2.73
C PRO A 24 -10.24 19.42 -3.95
N ALA A 25 -9.25 20.24 -4.26
CA ALA A 25 -9.26 21.13 -5.41
C ALA A 25 -7.81 21.33 -5.90
N PRO A 26 -7.59 21.73 -7.16
CA PRO A 26 -6.25 21.98 -7.67
C PRO A 26 -5.45 22.95 -6.79
N GLU A 27 -6.08 24.01 -6.29
CA GLU A 27 -5.43 25.02 -5.45
C GLU A 27 -4.97 24.43 -4.11
N THR A 28 -5.75 23.52 -3.53
CA THR A 28 -5.39 22.86 -2.26
C THR A 28 -4.31 21.80 -2.44
N VAL A 29 -4.24 21.15 -3.61
CA VAL A 29 -3.10 20.28 -3.98
C VAL A 29 -1.83 21.11 -4.13
N LEU A 30 -1.88 22.23 -4.86
CA LEU A 30 -0.70 23.07 -5.06
C LEU A 30 -0.22 23.68 -3.73
N GLY A 31 -1.15 24.10 -2.85
CA GLY A 31 -0.83 24.56 -1.51
C GLY A 31 -0.13 23.50 -0.65
N LEU A 32 -0.55 22.24 -0.75
CA LEU A 32 0.08 21.11 -0.06
C LEU A 32 1.51 20.87 -0.58
N LEU A 33 1.72 20.85 -1.90
CA LEU A 33 3.04 20.64 -2.50
C LEU A 33 4.00 21.79 -2.15
N ALA A 34 3.53 23.04 -2.26
CA ALA A 34 4.30 24.22 -1.91
C ALA A 34 4.67 24.28 -0.42
N ALA A 35 3.77 23.80 0.47
CA ALA A 35 4.08 23.70 1.90
C ALA A 35 5.23 22.71 2.15
N ARG A 36 5.29 21.60 1.42
CA ARG A 36 6.40 20.65 1.54
C ARG A 36 7.70 21.18 0.93
N ASP A 37 7.62 21.90 -0.19
CA ASP A 37 8.77 22.60 -0.80
C ASP A 37 9.39 23.60 0.19
N ARG A 38 8.54 24.32 0.95
CA ARG A 38 9.00 25.25 1.99
C ARG A 38 9.75 24.55 3.13
N ILE A 39 9.25 23.39 3.57
CA ILE A 39 9.95 22.57 4.58
C ILE A 39 11.32 22.14 4.05
N GLU A 40 11.41 21.71 2.79
CA GLU A 40 12.67 21.29 2.18
C GLU A 40 13.67 22.44 2.11
N ALA A 41 13.23 23.62 1.66
CA ALA A 41 14.09 24.82 1.60
C ALA A 41 14.63 25.20 3.00
N LEU A 42 13.76 25.20 4.02
CA LEU A 42 14.16 25.50 5.40
C LEU A 42 15.07 24.43 6.00
N ASN A 43 14.96 23.18 5.56
CA ASN A 43 15.82 22.10 6.02
C ASN A 43 17.20 22.16 5.35
N ALA A 44 17.27 22.56 4.07
CA ALA A 44 18.52 22.75 3.34
C ALA A 44 19.34 23.95 3.86
N ASP A 45 18.67 25.02 4.30
CA ASP A 45 19.32 26.22 4.84
C ASP A 45 19.81 26.07 6.29
N GLN A 46 19.45 24.97 6.97
CA GLN A 46 19.84 24.75 8.36
C GLN A 46 21.24 24.13 8.47
N SER A 47 22.11 24.77 9.27
CA SER A 47 23.44 24.26 9.58
C SER A 47 23.44 23.17 10.67
N GLU A 48 22.34 23.06 11.43
CA GLU A 48 22.15 22.08 12.50
C GLU A 48 20.96 21.18 12.19
N LEU A 49 21.05 19.92 12.61
CA LEU A 49 19.95 18.96 12.45
C LEU A 49 18.72 19.43 13.24
N PRO A 50 17.52 19.40 12.63
CA PRO A 50 16.29 19.70 13.34
C PRO A 50 16.06 18.77 14.54
N ASP A 51 15.28 19.26 15.49
CA ASP A 51 14.84 18.48 16.64
C ASP A 51 14.15 17.16 16.19
N PRO A 52 14.46 16.01 16.83
CA PRO A 52 13.88 14.71 16.46
C PRO A 52 12.35 14.68 16.44
N ALA A 53 11.65 15.41 17.31
CA ALA A 53 10.19 15.44 17.31
C ALA A 53 9.65 16.12 16.06
N THR A 54 10.33 17.17 15.58
CA THR A 54 9.97 17.85 14.32
C THR A 54 10.17 16.91 13.12
N LEU A 55 11.27 16.14 13.10
CA LEU A 55 11.51 15.15 12.05
C LEU A 55 10.46 14.03 12.03
N LEU A 56 10.11 13.50 13.20
CA LEU A 56 9.04 12.51 13.34
C LEU A 56 7.67 13.06 12.88
N GLN A 57 7.40 14.33 13.15
CA GLN A 57 6.18 14.98 12.69
C GLN A 57 6.14 15.10 11.16
N ILE A 58 7.25 15.51 10.54
CA ILE A 58 7.37 15.56 9.06
C ILE A 58 7.12 14.17 8.47
N LEU A 59 7.76 13.11 9.01
CA LEU A 59 7.57 11.74 8.54
C LEU A 59 6.11 11.29 8.64
N SER A 60 5.43 11.61 9.74
CA SER A 60 4.01 11.29 9.93
C SER A 60 3.10 12.01 8.91
N LEU A 61 3.37 13.28 8.62
CA LEU A 61 2.64 14.04 7.61
C LEU A 61 2.93 13.53 6.20
N ASP A 62 4.18 13.17 5.91
CA ASP A 62 4.60 12.62 4.62
C ASP A 62 3.93 11.26 4.34
N GLU A 63 3.79 10.40 5.35
CA GLU A 63 2.99 9.16 5.24
C GLU A 63 1.52 9.43 4.94
N GLN A 64 0.92 10.48 5.53
CA GLN A 64 -0.45 10.87 5.21
C GLN A 64 -0.58 11.33 3.76
N VAL A 65 0.38 12.12 3.25
CA VAL A 65 0.39 12.55 1.84
C VAL A 65 0.53 11.37 0.88
N ARG A 66 1.39 10.39 1.21
CA ARG A 66 1.49 9.13 0.44
C ARG A 66 0.17 8.38 0.41
N GLY A 67 -0.53 8.29 1.55
CA GLY A 67 -1.87 7.71 1.62
C GLY A 67 -2.93 8.46 0.80
N LEU A 68 -2.71 9.75 0.56
CA LEU A 68 -3.59 10.61 -0.25
C LEU A 68 -3.21 10.65 -1.74
N ALA A 69 -2.14 9.98 -2.17
CA ALA A 69 -1.65 10.02 -3.55
C ALA A 69 -2.78 9.73 -4.58
N GLY A 70 -3.63 8.75 -4.32
CA GLY A 70 -4.76 8.45 -5.20
C GLY A 70 -5.77 9.59 -5.32
N LYS A 71 -6.04 10.29 -4.23
CA LYS A 71 -6.95 11.45 -4.22
C LYS A 71 -6.32 12.65 -4.93
N ILE A 72 -5.01 12.83 -4.79
CA ILE A 72 -4.25 13.87 -5.50
C ILE A 72 -4.32 13.63 -7.02
N HIS A 73 -4.00 12.40 -7.47
CA HIS A 73 -4.08 12.00 -8.88
C HIS A 73 -5.50 12.09 -9.46
N SER A 74 -6.55 11.89 -8.67
CA SER A 74 -7.93 12.09 -9.14
C SER A 74 -8.34 13.56 -9.20
N THR A 75 -7.67 14.44 -8.46
CA THR A 75 -8.00 15.87 -8.40
C THR A 75 -7.26 16.66 -9.49
N VAL A 76 -6.01 16.30 -9.79
CA VAL A 76 -5.16 17.02 -10.74
C VAL A 76 -4.35 16.06 -11.62
N ASN A 77 -3.96 16.54 -12.80
CA ASN A 77 -2.97 15.85 -13.61
C ASN A 77 -1.55 16.22 -13.15
N LEU A 78 -1.01 15.42 -12.22
CA LEU A 78 0.31 15.66 -11.64
C LEU A 78 1.44 15.61 -12.69
N GLU A 79 1.31 14.78 -13.74
CA GLU A 79 2.29 14.67 -14.83
C GLU A 79 2.39 15.97 -15.63
N ALA A 80 1.27 16.64 -15.89
CA ALA A 80 1.26 17.93 -16.57
C ALA A 80 1.93 19.03 -15.72
N TRP A 81 1.80 18.95 -14.40
CA TRP A 81 2.42 19.89 -13.48
C TRP A 81 3.92 19.64 -13.35
N GLN A 82 4.35 18.38 -13.27
CA GLN A 82 5.77 18.01 -13.33
C GLN A 82 6.44 18.55 -14.60
N ALA A 83 5.78 18.42 -15.76
CA ALA A 83 6.30 18.95 -17.03
C ALA A 83 6.42 20.48 -17.05
N SER A 84 5.52 21.17 -16.34
CA SER A 84 5.47 22.64 -16.29
C SER A 84 6.44 23.23 -15.27
N PHE A 85 6.49 22.68 -14.06
CA PHE A 85 7.29 23.19 -12.95
C PHE A 85 8.69 22.59 -12.89
N GLN A 86 8.93 21.45 -13.54
CA GLN A 86 10.21 20.73 -13.58
C GLN A 86 10.84 20.57 -12.18
N PRO A 87 10.11 19.98 -11.20
CA PRO A 87 10.61 19.82 -9.85
C PRO A 87 11.85 18.89 -9.83
N PRO A 88 12.80 19.10 -8.91
CA PRO A 88 13.99 18.26 -8.81
C PRO A 88 13.62 16.82 -8.45
N GLU A 89 14.45 15.86 -8.87
CA GLU A 89 14.21 14.42 -8.61
C GLU A 89 14.21 14.08 -7.11
N THR A 90 14.86 14.90 -6.28
CA THR A 90 14.86 14.77 -4.82
C THR A 90 13.50 15.05 -4.17
N ALA A 91 12.62 15.78 -4.88
CA ALA A 91 11.32 16.20 -4.37
C ALA A 91 10.25 15.11 -4.60
N TRP A 92 10.39 13.98 -3.89
CA TRP A 92 9.56 12.78 -4.06
C TRP A 92 8.04 13.05 -4.00
N TRP A 93 7.60 14.09 -3.29
CA TRP A 93 6.18 14.47 -3.19
C TRP A 93 5.58 14.99 -4.50
N TRP A 94 6.41 15.42 -5.45
CA TRP A 94 5.97 15.69 -6.82
C TRP A 94 5.85 14.42 -7.65
N TRP A 95 6.57 13.36 -7.30
CA TRP A 95 6.66 12.08 -8.02
C TRP A 95 5.83 10.97 -7.36
N LEU A 96 4.72 11.33 -6.71
CA LEU A 96 3.83 10.36 -6.08
C LEU A 96 3.36 9.35 -7.13
N SER A 97 3.62 8.07 -6.91
CA SER A 97 3.14 7.01 -7.80
C SER A 97 1.61 7.04 -7.87
N LYS A 98 1.06 6.84 -9.07
CA LYS A 98 -0.38 6.55 -9.21
C LYS A 98 -0.71 5.35 -8.32
N PRO A 99 -1.83 5.38 -7.58
CA PRO A 99 -2.18 4.28 -6.70
C PRO A 99 -2.31 3.00 -7.53
N VAL A 100 -1.50 2.00 -7.19
CA VAL A 100 -1.79 0.61 -7.50
C VAL A 100 -3.09 0.26 -6.75
N HIS A 101 -4.00 -0.48 -7.39
CA HIS A 101 -5.37 -0.69 -6.91
C HIS A 101 -5.41 -1.12 -5.42
N ARG A 102 -6.43 -0.64 -4.68
CA ARG A 102 -6.63 -0.91 -3.23
C ARG A 102 -6.59 -2.40 -2.85
N TYR A 103 -6.89 -3.28 -3.81
CA TYR A 103 -6.91 -4.73 -3.62
C TYR A 103 -5.52 -5.36 -3.64
N ASP A 104 -4.51 -4.75 -4.28
CA ASP A 104 -3.12 -5.25 -4.28
C ASP A 104 -2.50 -5.30 -2.89
N ARG A 105 -3.00 -4.50 -1.93
CA ARG A 105 -2.58 -4.57 -0.53
C ARG A 105 -3.00 -5.88 0.16
N TYR A 106 -4.08 -6.50 -0.30
CA TYR A 106 -4.61 -7.76 0.24
C TYR A 106 -4.29 -8.97 -0.65
N ASP A 107 -3.71 -8.76 -1.83
CA ASP A 107 -3.35 -9.84 -2.75
C ASP A 107 -2.41 -10.86 -2.12
N TRP A 108 -1.48 -10.44 -1.25
CA TRP A 108 -0.61 -11.38 -0.56
C TRP A 108 -1.39 -12.33 0.37
N VAL A 109 -2.45 -11.84 1.02
CA VAL A 109 -3.32 -12.64 1.90
C VAL A 109 -4.19 -13.57 1.05
N TRP A 110 -4.82 -13.03 0.00
CA TRP A 110 -5.71 -13.80 -0.86
C TRP A 110 -4.97 -14.88 -1.65
N SER A 111 -3.76 -14.58 -2.14
CA SER A 111 -2.90 -15.53 -2.84
C SER A 111 -2.46 -16.67 -1.91
N THR A 112 -2.07 -16.36 -0.67
CA THR A 112 -1.69 -17.38 0.33
C THR A 112 -2.89 -18.25 0.71
N PHE A 113 -4.06 -17.65 0.91
CA PHE A 113 -5.29 -18.37 1.22
C PHE A 113 -5.75 -19.28 0.07
N THR A 114 -5.66 -18.79 -1.16
CA THR A 114 -5.97 -19.57 -2.37
C THR A 114 -5.00 -20.74 -2.53
N LEU A 115 -3.70 -20.52 -2.32
CA LEU A 115 -2.69 -21.57 -2.35
C LEU A 115 -2.92 -22.63 -1.27
N ALA A 116 -3.28 -22.23 -0.05
CA ALA A 116 -3.61 -23.15 1.04
C ALA A 116 -4.89 -23.97 0.75
N THR A 117 -5.94 -23.32 0.24
CA THR A 117 -7.20 -23.98 -0.12
C THR A 117 -6.99 -24.98 -1.28
N LEU A 118 -6.14 -24.62 -2.24
CA LEU A 118 -5.78 -25.49 -3.35
C LEU A 118 -4.97 -26.70 -2.88
N ALA A 119 -3.98 -26.50 -2.00
CA ALA A 119 -3.20 -27.57 -1.41
C ALA A 119 -4.06 -28.53 -0.57
N ALA A 120 -5.01 -27.99 0.22
CA ALA A 120 -5.96 -28.80 1.00
C ALA A 120 -6.89 -29.61 0.08
N SER A 121 -7.40 -28.98 -0.98
CA SER A 121 -8.24 -29.66 -1.98
C SER A 121 -7.46 -30.77 -2.70
N ALA A 122 -6.21 -30.52 -3.07
CA ALA A 122 -5.32 -31.53 -3.63
C ALA A 122 -5.07 -32.69 -2.64
N SER A 123 -4.87 -32.40 -1.36
CA SER A 123 -4.70 -33.42 -0.31
C SER A 123 -5.95 -34.31 -0.18
N LEU A 124 -7.15 -33.71 -0.21
CA LEU A 124 -8.41 -34.44 -0.14
C LEU A 124 -8.61 -35.33 -1.37
N VAL A 125 -8.27 -34.84 -2.56
CA VAL A 125 -8.32 -35.65 -3.80
C VAL A 125 -7.35 -36.84 -3.70
N VAL A 126 -6.13 -36.62 -3.22
CA VAL A 126 -5.15 -37.70 -3.01
C VAL A 126 -5.65 -38.72 -1.99
N GLU A 127 -6.24 -38.27 -0.87
CA GLU A 127 -6.83 -39.18 0.12
C GLU A 127 -7.99 -40.00 -0.45
N ILE A 128 -8.90 -39.38 -1.21
CA ILE A 128 -10.05 -40.06 -1.81
C ILE A 128 -9.57 -41.08 -2.84
N CYS A 129 -8.70 -40.68 -3.78
CA CYS A 129 -8.12 -41.58 -4.76
C CYS A 129 -7.38 -42.74 -4.07
N SER A 130 -6.61 -42.46 -3.01
CA SER A 130 -5.90 -43.48 -2.25
C SER A 130 -6.85 -44.41 -1.52
N LYS A 131 -7.96 -43.93 -0.94
CA LYS A 131 -8.98 -44.77 -0.28
C LYS A 131 -9.72 -45.66 -1.25
N PHE A 132 -9.92 -45.26 -2.50
CA PHE A 132 -10.45 -46.16 -3.53
C PHE A 132 -9.41 -47.21 -3.96
N LEU A 133 -8.13 -46.83 -4.06
CA LEU A 133 -7.05 -47.74 -4.46
C LEU A 133 -6.59 -48.68 -3.33
N THR A 134 -6.69 -48.28 -2.06
CA THR A 134 -6.29 -49.06 -0.86
C THR A 134 -7.47 -49.68 -0.12
N GLY A 135 -8.68 -49.12 -0.26
CA GLY A 135 -9.95 -49.75 0.11
C GLY A 135 -10.34 -50.88 -0.85
N ALA A 136 -9.69 -50.93 -2.02
CA ALA A 136 -9.46 -52.17 -2.77
C ALA A 136 -8.35 -53.05 -2.10
N GLY A 137 -8.32 -53.09 -0.77
CA GLY A 137 -7.80 -54.25 -0.04
C GLY A 137 -8.72 -55.46 -0.27
N PRO A 138 -8.33 -56.69 0.10
CA PRO A 138 -8.85 -57.95 -0.47
C PRO A 138 -10.36 -58.22 -0.35
N GLY A 139 -11.14 -57.32 0.27
CA GLY A 139 -12.59 -57.42 0.43
C GLY A 139 -13.41 -57.31 -0.86
N LEU A 140 -12.89 -56.70 -1.94
CA LEU A 140 -13.59 -56.72 -3.24
C LEU A 140 -13.57 -58.10 -3.91
N PHE A 141 -12.65 -59.00 -3.51
CA PHE A 141 -12.67 -60.40 -3.92
C PHE A 141 -13.47 -61.30 -2.95
N GLY A 142 -13.66 -60.87 -1.70
CA GLY A 142 -14.46 -61.60 -0.70
C GLY A 142 -15.97 -61.61 -1.01
N SER A 143 -16.48 -60.55 -1.66
CA SER A 143 -17.90 -60.49 -2.04
C SER A 143 -18.27 -61.33 -3.27
N PHE A 144 -17.28 -61.84 -4.02
CA PHE A 144 -17.52 -62.83 -5.08
C PHE A 144 -17.45 -64.28 -4.59
N ALA A 145 -16.94 -64.53 -3.37
CA ALA A 145 -16.82 -65.88 -2.81
C ALA A 145 -18.14 -66.46 -2.28
N VAL A 146 -19.15 -65.62 -1.99
CA VAL A 146 -20.48 -66.06 -1.49
C VAL A 146 -21.43 -66.48 -2.62
N ILE A 147 -21.09 -66.24 -3.88
CA ILE A 147 -21.91 -66.63 -5.04
C ILE A 147 -21.51 -68.04 -5.57
N GLY A 148 -20.46 -68.64 -5.02
CA GLY A 148 -19.86 -69.90 -5.50
C GLY A 148 -19.87 -71.07 -4.51
N GLN A 149 -20.70 -71.07 -3.47
CA GLN A 149 -20.93 -72.26 -2.64
C GLN A 149 -22.41 -72.64 -2.71
N SER A 150 -22.59 -73.79 -3.36
CA SER A 150 -23.78 -74.59 -3.59
C SER A 150 -24.62 -74.89 -2.35
#